data_AF-A0A151TAJ0-F1
#
_entry.id   AF-A0A151TAJ0-F1
#
_cell.length_a   1.000
_cell.length_b   1.000
_cell.length_c   1.000
_cell.angle_alpha   90.00
_cell.angle_beta   90.00
_cell.angle_gamma   90.00
#
_symmetry.space_group_name_H-M   'P 1'
#
loop_
_entity.id
_entity.type
_entity.pdbx_description
1 polymer ?
#
loop_
_entity_poly.entity_id
_entity_poly.type
_entity_poly.pdbx_seq_one_letter_code
_entity_poly.pdbx_strand_id
1 'polypeptide(L)' 'MFQAFEMSDLGLMTFFLGMEVQQDQDGIFICQKKYAREILKKFLMDDCKSTTKLHSVHI' A
#
# COMPACT_ATOMS: atom_id res chain seq x y z
N MET A 1 -2.96 -1.41 -35.45
CA MET A 1 -4.14 -1.96 -34.73
C MET A 1 -3.62 -2.56 -33.45
N PHE A 2 -3.95 -1.98 -32.29
CA PHE A 2 -3.51 -2.53 -31.00
C PHE A 2 -4.30 -3.82 -30.75
N GLN A 3 -3.58 -4.93 -30.66
CA GLN A 3 -4.14 -6.22 -30.27
C GLN A 3 -4.44 -6.12 -28.77
N ALA A 4 -5.72 -5.99 -28.42
CA ALA A 4 -6.14 -6.00 -27.02
C ALA A 4 -5.87 -7.41 -26.48
N PHE A 5 -5.08 -7.49 -25.40
CA PHE A 5 -4.87 -8.74 -24.70
C PHE A 5 -6.15 -9.13 -23.96
N GLU A 6 -6.51 -10.41 -24.03
CA GLU A 6 -7.59 -10.99 -23.25
C GLU A 6 -7.19 -10.90 -21.76
N MET A 7 -7.88 -10.04 -21.02
CA MET A 7 -7.66 -9.87 -19.58
C MET A 7 -8.62 -10.80 -18.85
N SER A 8 -8.08 -11.83 -18.20
CA SER A 8 -8.84 -12.66 -17.28
C SER A 8 -9.17 -11.85 -16.01
N ASP A 9 -10.43 -11.89 -15.57
CA ASP A 9 -10.81 -11.35 -14.27
C ASP A 9 -10.18 -12.22 -13.17
N LEU A 10 -9.25 -11.63 -12.41
CA LEU A 10 -8.56 -12.28 -11.29
C LEU A 10 -9.25 -11.98 -9.94
N GLY A 11 -10.40 -11.30 -9.96
CA GLY A 11 -11.07 -10.80 -8.78
C GLY A 11 -10.44 -9.51 -8.24
N LEU A 12 -10.68 -9.23 -6.95
CA LEU A 12 -10.17 -8.02 -6.32
C LEU A 12 -8.64 -8.00 -6.28
N MET A 13 -8.05 -6.93 -6.81
CA MET A 13 -6.61 -6.74 -6.82
C MET A 13 -6.12 -6.37 -5.41
N THR A 14 -5.29 -7.24 -4.85
CA THR A 14 -4.66 -7.07 -3.53
C THR A 14 -3.25 -6.45 -3.62
N PHE A 15 -2.63 -6.47 -4.80
CA PHE A 15 -1.34 -5.84 -5.06
C PHE A 15 -1.30 -5.14 -6.42
N PHE A 16 -0.77 -3.92 -6.47
CA PHE A 16 -0.54 -3.16 -7.70
C PHE A 16 0.88 -2.60 -7.71
N LEU A 17 1.66 -2.90 -8.74
CA LEU A 17 3.07 -2.49 -8.84
C LEU A 17 3.91 -2.85 -7.58
N GLY A 18 3.54 -3.92 -6.88
CA GLY A 18 4.15 -4.34 -5.61
C GLY A 18 3.66 -3.58 -4.37
N MET A 19 2.74 -2.64 -4.50
CA MET A 19 2.06 -1.97 -3.39
C MET A 19 0.83 -2.78 -2.96
N GLU A 20 0.63 -2.93 -1.65
CA GLU A 20 -0.57 -3.56 -1.10
C GLU A 20 -1.78 -2.61 -1.23
N VAL A 21 -2.89 -3.17 -1.69
CA VAL A 21 -4.11 -2.44 -2.05
C VAL A 21 -5.31 -3.06 -1.33
N GLN A 22 -6.17 -2.21 -0.81
CA GLN A 22 -7.48 -2.57 -0.27
C GLN A 22 -8.55 -1.91 -1.14
N GLN A 23 -9.56 -2.66 -1.52
CA GLN A 23 -10.67 -2.17 -2.32
C GLN A 23 -11.95 -2.30 -1.51
N ASP A 24 -12.75 -1.24 -1.53
CA ASP A 24 -14.09 -1.21 -0.96
C ASP A 24 -15.06 -0.56 -1.96
N GLN A 25 -16.30 -0.30 -1.52
CA GLN A 25 -17.33 0.31 -2.37
C GLN A 25 -17.04 1.79 -2.68
N ASP A 26 -16.23 2.45 -1.85
CA ASP A 26 -15.91 3.88 -1.93
C ASP A 26 -14.63 4.13 -2.75
N GLY A 27 -13.81 3.10 -2.97
CA GLY A 27 -12.73 3.11 -3.94
C GLY A 27 -11.57 2.18 -3.61
N ILE A 28 -10.37 2.65 -3.97
CA ILE A 28 -9.11 1.91 -3.83
C ILE A 28 -8.21 2.64 -2.84
N PHE A 29 -7.82 1.94 -1.78
CA PHE A 29 -6.89 2.42 -0.77
C PHE A 29 -5.54 1.71 -0.88
N ILE A 30 -4.45 2.47 -0.95
CA ILE A 30 -3.09 1.91 -0.92
C ILE A 30 -2.67 1.76 0.54
N CYS A 31 -2.52 0.51 1.00
CA CYS A 31 -2.16 0.19 2.37
C CYS A 31 -0.73 -0.35 2.40
N GLN A 32 0.22 0.40 2.96
CA GLN A 32 1.63 -0.03 3.02
C GLN A 32 2.08 -0.45 4.43
N LYS A 33 1.23 -1.18 5.16
CA LYS A 33 1.51 -1.60 6.55
C LYS A 33 2.78 -2.42 6.67
N LYS A 34 2.97 -3.41 5.78
CA LYS A 34 4.19 -4.25 5.79
C LYS A 34 5.44 -3.41 5.51
N TYR A 35 5.41 -2.57 4.48
CA TYR A 35 6.54 -1.71 4.13
C TYR A 35 6.90 -0.74 5.26
N ALA A 36 5.92 -0.09 5.87
CA ALA A 36 6.15 0.78 7.03
C ALA A 36 6.82 0.03 8.19
N ARG A 37 6.37 -1.20 8.49
CA ARG A 37 6.98 -2.04 9.53
C ARG A 37 8.42 -2.43 9.20
N GLU A 38 8.71 -2.77 7.95
CA GLU A 38 10.06 -3.11 7.50
C GLU A 38 11.00 -1.89 7.59
N ILE A 39 10.51 -0.68 7.27
CA ILE A 39 11.26 0.56 7.50
C ILE A 39 11.58 0.72 8.99
N LEU A 40 10.58 0.61 9.86
CA LEU A 40 10.79 0.77 11.31
C LEU A 40 11.83 -0.22 11.83
N LYS A 41 11.72 -1.50 11.45
CA LYS A 41 12.71 -2.52 11.81
C LYS A 41 14.11 -2.20 11.29
N LYS A 42 14.22 -1.76 10.02
CA LYS A 42 15.50 -1.41 9.40
C LYS A 42 16.25 -0.32 10.16
N PHE A 43 15.51 0.60 10.80
CA PHE A 43 16.07 1.68 11.59
C PHE A 43 15.99 1.45 13.11
N LEU A 44 15.69 0.21 13.55
CA LEU A 44 15.57 -0.17 14.96
C LEU A 44 14.53 0.67 15.73
N MET A 45 13.45 1.02 15.04
CA MET A 45 12.35 1.85 15.55
C MET A 45 11.09 1.04 15.88
N ASP A 46 11.13 -0.30 15.83
CA ASP A 46 9.95 -1.12 16.11
C ASP A 46 9.52 -1.12 17.58
N ASP A 47 10.47 -0.88 18.49
CA ASP A 47 10.23 -0.69 19.94
C ASP A 47 10.18 0.80 20.36
N CYS A 48 10.25 1.74 19.42
CA CYS A 48 10.22 3.16 19.76
C CYS A 48 8.83 3.59 20.25
N LYS A 49 8.79 4.55 21.18
CA LYS A 49 7.53 5.14 21.65
C LYS A 49 6.80 5.83 20.49
N SER A 50 5.52 5.53 20.34
CA SER A 50 4.66 6.20 19.35
C SER A 50 4.62 7.70 19.62
N THR A 51 4.79 8.49 18.56
CA THR A 51 4.60 9.94 18.60
C THR A 51 3.23 10.29 18.01
N THR A 52 2.48 11.14 18.70
CA THR A 52 1.14 11.57 18.24
C THR A 52 1.20 12.70 17.20
N LYS A 53 2.40 13.15 16.82
CA LYS A 53 2.56 14.22 15.83
C LYS A 53 2.50 13.63 14.41
N LEU A 54 1.32 13.68 13.80
CA LEU A 54 1.20 13.57 12.35
C LEU A 54 1.60 14.91 11.73
N HIS A 55 2.72 14.96 11.01
CA HIS A 55 2.96 16.04 10.06
C HIS A 55 2.35 15.60 8.73
N SER A 56 1.36 16.33 8.23
CA SER A 56 0.82 16.12 6.90
C SER A 56 1.92 16.41 5.88
N VAL A 57 2.45 15.37 5.24
CA VAL A 57 3.34 15.52 4.09
C VAL A 57 2.44 15.69 2.88
N HIS A 58 2.35 16.92 2.38
CA HIS A 58 1.76 17.18 1.07
C HIS A 58 2.81 16.83 0.01
N ILE A 59 2.51 15.85 -0.84
CA ILE A 59 3.24 15.56 -2.08
C ILE A 59 2.62 16.38 -3.20
#